data_AF-A0A7S0ELW5-F1
#
_entry.id   AF-A0A7S0ELW5-F1
#
_cell.length_a   1.000
_cell.length_b   1.000
_cell.length_c   1.000
_cell.angle_alpha   90.00
_cell.angle_beta   90.00
_cell.angle_gamma   90.00
#
_symmetry.space_group_name_H-M   'P 1'
#
loop_
_entity.id
_entity.type
_entity.pdbx_description
1 polymer ?
#
loop_
_entity_poly.entity_id
_entity_poly.type
_entity_poly.pdbx_seq_one_letter_code
_entity_poly.pdbx_strand_id
1 'polypeptide(L)'
;QYTLNFEVSREFISDEGGAFVIVPTTFEPSQPGEYELHVYTDDPDAQLAPLPATTWQARGPIKGEWRGRGSGGCRNYPSWVLNPIYQIKASRECDLQVFLRQRL
;
A
#
# COMPACT_ATOMS: atom_id res chain seq x y z
N GLN A 1 15.79 -0.21 11.43
CA GLN A 1 16.89 0.72 11.09
C GLN A 1 16.73 1.00 9.60
N TYR A 2 16.30 2.20 9.20
CA TYR A 2 15.98 2.49 7.79
C TYR A 2 17.24 3.00 7.09
N THR A 3 17.88 2.13 6.31
CA THR A 3 18.91 2.50 5.33
C THR A 3 18.28 3.26 4.18
N LEU A 4 19.08 4.09 3.50
CA LEU A 4 18.80 4.80 2.24
C LEU A 4 18.49 3.84 1.07
N ASN A 5 17.51 2.97 1.26
CA ASN A 5 17.03 2.02 0.28
C ASN A 5 15.71 2.57 -0.23
N PHE A 6 15.61 2.75 -1.55
CA PHE A 6 14.39 3.16 -2.26
C PHE A 6 13.26 2.09 -2.21
N GLU A 7 13.39 1.14 -1.29
CA GLU A 7 12.57 -0.06 -1.15
C GLU A 7 12.51 -0.47 0.32
N VAL A 8 11.30 -0.78 0.78
CA VAL A 8 11.01 -1.39 2.08
C VAL A 8 10.16 -2.63 1.82
N SER A 9 10.51 -3.73 2.49
CA SER A 9 9.75 -4.96 2.51
C SER A 9 9.30 -5.29 3.93
N ARG A 10 8.14 -5.95 4.02
CA ARG A 10 7.65 -6.56 5.26
C ARG A 10 6.88 -7.82 4.91
N GLU A 11 7.11 -8.86 5.71
CA GLU A 11 6.44 -10.16 5.59
C GLU A 11 5.42 -10.30 6.72
N PHE A 12 4.27 -10.88 6.39
CA PHE A 12 3.21 -11.20 7.34
C PHE A 12 2.36 -12.34 6.78
N ILE A 13 1.81 -13.13 7.71
CA ILE A 13 0.92 -14.26 7.44
C ILE A 13 -0.51 -13.74 7.55
N SER A 14 -1.36 -14.01 6.56
CA SER A 14 -2.80 -13.74 6.66
C SER A 14 -3.50 -14.84 7.42
N ASP A 15 -4.57 -14.50 8.14
CA ASP A 15 -5.57 -15.48 8.57
C ASP A 15 -6.52 -15.82 7.40
N GLU A 16 -7.22 -16.95 7.48
CA GLU A 16 -8.25 -17.35 6.52
C GLU A 16 -9.37 -16.31 6.41
N GLY A 17 -9.61 -15.78 5.21
CA GLY A 17 -10.59 -14.70 4.98
C GLY A 17 -10.15 -13.32 5.49
N GLY A 18 -8.90 -13.18 5.92
CA GLY A 18 -8.29 -11.95 6.39
C GLY A 18 -8.15 -10.87 5.30
N ALA A 19 -8.06 -9.62 5.73
CA ALA A 19 -7.90 -8.47 4.86
C ALA A 19 -6.85 -7.53 5.47
N PHE A 20 -5.82 -7.17 4.69
CA PHE A 20 -4.80 -6.22 5.12
C PHE A 20 -4.97 -4.87 4.43
N VAL A 21 -4.64 -3.82 5.16
CA VAL A 21 -4.59 -2.46 4.64
C VAL A 21 -3.13 -2.03 4.62
N ILE A 22 -2.62 -1.68 3.45
CA ILE A 22 -1.28 -1.10 3.31
C ILE A 22 -1.42 0.33 2.88
N VAL A 23 -0.85 1.18 3.72
CA VAL A 23 -0.80 2.62 3.49
C VAL A 23 0.64 2.97 3.16
N PRO A 24 0.94 3.20 1.88
CA PRO A 24 2.24 3.67 1.50
C PRO A 24 2.48 5.13 1.96
N THR A 25 3.62 5.42 2.62
CA THR A 25 3.93 6.74 3.20
C THR A 25 5.40 7.12 3.08
N THR A 26 5.69 8.40 2.82
CA THR A 26 7.00 9.03 2.99
C THR A 26 7.29 9.39 4.45
N PHE A 27 8.56 9.64 4.80
CA PHE A 27 8.94 10.03 6.18
C PHE A 27 8.39 11.42 6.55
N GLU A 28 8.56 12.40 5.67
CA GLU A 28 8.07 13.78 5.85
C GLU A 28 6.85 14.06 4.96
N PRO A 29 5.96 14.97 5.37
CA PRO A 29 4.87 15.47 4.52
C PRO A 29 5.40 16.22 3.28
N SER A 30 4.53 16.37 2.28
CA SER A 30 4.81 17.16 1.06
C SER A 30 6.02 16.69 0.26
N GLN A 31 6.34 15.40 0.30
CA GLN A 31 7.39 14.77 -0.50
C GLN A 31 6.76 14.14 -1.75
N PRO A 32 6.74 14.82 -2.92
CA PRO A 32 6.20 14.24 -4.14
C PRO A 32 7.09 13.11 -4.67
N GLY A 33 6.46 12.08 -5.23
CA GLY A 33 7.08 11.05 -6.08
C GLY A 33 6.08 9.93 -6.38
N GLU A 34 6.29 9.24 -7.50
CA GLU A 34 5.42 8.15 -7.94
C GLU A 34 5.65 6.89 -7.10
N TYR A 35 4.83 5.86 -7.31
CA TYR A 35 4.78 4.54 -6.71
C TYR A 35 5.15 3.29 -7.51
N GLU A 36 5.58 2.18 -6.89
CA GLU A 36 5.20 0.82 -7.30
C GLU A 36 4.89 -0.04 -6.09
N LEU A 37 3.77 -0.79 -6.14
CA LEU A 37 3.37 -1.76 -5.13
C LEU A 37 3.51 -3.19 -5.62
N HIS A 38 4.49 -3.95 -5.11
CA HIS A 38 4.63 -5.38 -5.39
C HIS A 38 3.98 -6.20 -4.28
N VAL A 39 3.39 -7.35 -4.64
CA VAL A 39 2.94 -8.36 -3.68
C VAL A 39 3.32 -9.73 -4.15
N TYR A 40 4.05 -10.46 -3.31
CA TYR A 40 4.35 -11.88 -3.50
C TYR A 40 3.54 -12.69 -2.49
N THR A 41 2.96 -13.76 -2.99
CA THR A 41 2.03 -14.62 -2.26
C THR A 41 2.03 -15.99 -2.92
N ASP A 42 1.86 -17.04 -2.12
CA ASP A 42 1.63 -18.40 -2.60
C ASP A 42 0.16 -18.61 -3.00
N ASP A 43 -0.69 -17.58 -2.86
CA ASP A 43 -2.07 -17.58 -3.33
C ASP A 43 -2.24 -16.98 -4.73
N PRO A 44 -2.39 -17.81 -5.79
CA PRO A 44 -2.64 -17.31 -7.14
C PRO A 44 -3.95 -16.51 -7.26
N ASP A 45 -4.89 -16.66 -6.32
CA ASP A 45 -6.17 -15.97 -6.32
C ASP A 45 -6.16 -14.65 -5.54
N ALA A 46 -5.13 -14.35 -4.73
CA ALA A 46 -5.06 -13.16 -3.88
C ALA A 46 -5.07 -11.85 -4.67
N GLN A 47 -6.04 -10.97 -4.40
CA GLN A 47 -6.26 -9.73 -5.17
C GLN A 47 -5.67 -8.51 -4.47
N LEU A 48 -4.65 -7.91 -5.08
CA LEU A 48 -4.20 -6.55 -4.74
C LEU A 48 -4.98 -5.51 -5.54
N ALA A 49 -6.12 -5.08 -4.99
CA ALA A 49 -6.92 -4.01 -5.58
C ALA A 49 -6.71 -2.70 -4.81
N PRO A 50 -6.77 -1.54 -5.48
CA PRO A 50 -6.91 -0.29 -4.77
C PRO A 50 -8.28 -0.33 -4.10
N LEU A 51 -8.42 0.20 -2.88
CA LEU A 51 -9.74 0.63 -2.50
C LEU A 51 -10.09 1.88 -3.27
N PRO A 52 -11.23 1.89 -3.96
CA PRO A 52 -12.00 3.09 -4.07
C PRO A 52 -12.74 3.32 -2.74
N ALA A 53 -13.23 4.54 -2.48
CA ALA A 53 -14.30 4.73 -1.50
C ALA A 53 -15.51 3.81 -1.78
N THR A 54 -15.62 3.25 -2.99
CA THR A 54 -16.60 2.25 -3.39
C THR A 54 -16.10 1.39 -4.56
N THR A 55 -15.94 0.08 -4.31
CA THR A 55 -16.12 -1.04 -5.28
C THR A 55 -14.95 -1.49 -6.19
N TRP A 56 -14.36 -2.63 -5.78
CA TRP A 56 -13.72 -3.77 -6.49
C TRP A 56 -12.99 -3.66 -7.85
N GLN A 57 -11.84 -4.34 -7.85
CA GLN A 57 -10.95 -4.83 -8.92
C GLN A 57 -9.90 -3.87 -9.49
N ALA A 58 -8.64 -4.12 -9.14
CA ALA A 58 -7.56 -4.13 -10.13
C ALA A 58 -6.66 -5.33 -9.83
N ARG A 59 -6.22 -6.05 -10.86
CA ARG A 59 -5.09 -6.99 -10.81
C ARG A 59 -3.94 -6.29 -11.54
N GLY A 60 -2.90 -5.90 -10.81
CA GLY A 60 -1.75 -5.17 -11.35
C GLY A 60 -1.25 -4.08 -10.39
N PRO A 61 -0.03 -3.54 -10.59
CA PRO A 61 0.49 -2.47 -9.76
C PRO A 61 -0.47 -1.27 -9.79
N ILE A 62 -0.89 -0.83 -8.61
CA ILE A 62 -1.74 0.35 -8.46
C ILE A 62 -0.85 1.58 -8.60
N LYS A 63 -1.05 2.33 -9.68
CA LYS A 63 -0.44 3.65 -9.82
C LYS A 63 -1.25 4.65 -9.00
N GLY A 64 -0.57 5.40 -8.16
CA GLY A 64 -1.12 6.49 -7.37
C GLY A 64 -0.18 7.69 -7.34
N GLU A 65 -0.68 8.85 -6.94
CA GLU A 65 0.11 10.05 -6.70
C GLU A 65 -0.23 10.66 -5.33
N TRP A 66 0.78 11.15 -4.61
CA TRP A 66 0.54 12.07 -3.49
C TRP A 66 0.49 13.49 -4.04
N ARG A 67 -0.72 14.03 -4.24
CA ARG A 67 -0.91 15.41 -4.71
C ARG A 67 -1.95 16.18 -3.91
N GLY A 68 -1.64 17.43 -3.57
CA GLY A 68 -2.55 18.35 -2.91
C GLY A 68 -3.08 17.79 -1.59
N ARG A 69 -4.40 17.61 -1.48
CA ARG A 69 -5.06 17.08 -0.27
C ARG A 69 -4.67 15.63 0.03
N GLY A 70 -4.17 14.89 -0.95
CA GLY A 70 -3.72 13.50 -0.82
C GLY A 70 -2.31 13.31 -0.24
N SER A 71 -1.61 14.39 0.15
CA SER A 71 -0.22 14.36 0.62
C SER A 71 -0.12 14.60 2.13
N GLY A 72 -0.82 13.77 2.91
CA GLY A 72 -1.07 13.99 4.34
C GLY A 72 0.10 13.74 5.30
N GLY A 73 1.21 13.16 4.81
CA GLY A 73 2.37 12.77 5.63
C GLY A 73 2.15 11.46 6.40
N CYS A 74 3.14 11.07 7.22
CA CYS A 74 3.09 9.84 8.01
C CYS A 74 2.18 9.98 9.26
N ARG A 75 1.98 8.88 10.00
CA ARG A 75 1.04 8.78 11.14
C ARG A 75 1.30 9.78 12.29
N ASN A 76 2.46 10.42 12.31
CA ASN A 76 2.78 11.48 13.29
C ASN A 76 2.03 12.79 13.02
N TYR A 77 1.43 12.97 11.85
CA TYR A 77 0.71 14.17 11.45
C TYR A 77 -0.79 13.88 11.38
N PRO A 78 -1.68 14.67 12.02
CA PRO A 78 -3.13 14.44 11.97
C PRO A 78 -3.71 14.38 10.55
N SER A 79 -3.05 15.03 9.58
CA SER A 79 -3.38 14.99 8.16
C SER A 79 -3.16 13.65 7.48
N TRP A 80 -2.52 12.66 8.13
CA TRP A 80 -2.24 11.34 7.56
C TRP A 80 -3.49 10.62 7.05
N VAL A 81 -4.65 10.92 7.64
CA VAL A 81 -5.97 10.41 7.25
C VAL A 81 -6.42 10.88 5.86
N LEU A 82 -5.73 11.87 5.28
CA LEU A 82 -6.03 12.42 3.97
C LEU A 82 -5.27 11.73 2.83
N ASN A 83 -4.28 10.88 3.14
CA ASN A 83 -3.59 10.09 2.12
C ASN A 83 -4.54 9.12 1.40
N PRO A 84 -4.21 8.64 0.19
CA PRO A 84 -4.91 7.52 -0.43
C PRO A 84 -4.93 6.27 0.49
N ILE A 85 -6.10 5.64 0.62
CA ILE A 85 -6.32 4.46 1.46
C ILE A 85 -6.69 3.27 0.57
N TYR A 86 -6.06 2.13 0.79
CA TYR A 86 -6.26 0.88 0.03
C TYR A 86 -6.58 -0.31 0.97
N GLN A 87 -7.37 -1.28 0.54
CA GLN A 87 -7.74 -2.51 1.26
C GLN A 87 -7.52 -3.65 0.31
N ILE A 88 -6.85 -4.65 0.86
CA ILE A 88 -6.67 -5.95 0.26
C ILE A 88 -7.71 -6.85 0.90
N LYS A 89 -8.49 -7.54 0.07
CA LYS A 89 -9.41 -8.58 0.52
C LYS A 89 -8.96 -9.90 -0.07
N ALA A 90 -8.39 -10.77 0.78
CA ALA A 90 -8.03 -12.12 0.38
C ALA A 90 -9.29 -13.00 0.40
N SER A 91 -9.37 -13.95 -0.54
CA SER A 91 -10.46 -14.93 -0.60
C SER A 91 -10.20 -16.17 0.25
N ARG A 92 -8.96 -16.36 0.71
CA ARG A 92 -8.50 -17.47 1.56
C ARG A 92 -7.24 -17.07 2.33
N GLU A 93 -6.74 -17.96 3.17
CA GLU A 93 -5.44 -17.81 3.84
C GLU A 93 -4.30 -17.78 2.80
N CYS A 94 -3.39 -16.82 2.95
CA CYS A 94 -2.28 -16.60 2.05
C CYS A 94 -1.17 -15.73 2.68
N ASP A 95 0.07 -15.94 2.28
CA ASP A 95 1.14 -14.99 2.61
C ASP A 95 0.98 -13.71 1.77
N LEU A 96 1.12 -12.53 2.37
CA LEU A 96 1.03 -11.26 1.64
C LEU A 96 2.30 -10.44 1.91
N GLN A 97 3.05 -10.16 0.85
CA GLN A 97 4.17 -9.22 0.93
C GLN A 97 3.77 -7.91 0.28
N VAL A 98 4.12 -6.73 0.80
CA VAL A 98 3.67 -5.46 0.18
C VAL A 98 4.80 -4.45 0.14
N PHE A 99 5.13 -3.96 -1.06
CA PHE A 99 6.30 -3.09 -1.29
C PHE A 99 5.91 -1.71 -1.73
N LEU A 100 6.12 -0.64 -0.99
CA LEU A 100 5.98 0.69 -1.56
C LEU A 100 7.31 1.14 -2.19
N ARG A 101 7.35 1.37 -3.50
CA ARG A 101 8.48 2.07 -4.18
C ARG A 101 8.22 3.59 -4.18
N GLN A 102 9.18 4.44 -4.51
CA GLN A 102 8.87 5.81 -4.98
C GLN A 102 9.57 6.04 -6.33
N ARG A 103 8.94 6.64 -7.36
CA ARG A 103 9.61 7.04 -8.60
C ARG A 103 9.76 8.56 -8.64
N LEU A 104 10.93 9.03 -9.04
CA LEU A 104 11.31 10.45 -9.08
C LEU A 104 11.08 11.02 -10.48
#